data_AF-A0A2V9N7Q8-F1
#
_entry.id   AF-A0A2V9N7Q8-F1
#
_cell.length_a   1.000
_cell.length_b   1.000
_cell.length_c   1.000
_cell.angle_alpha   90.00
_cell.angle_beta   90.00
_cell.angle_gamma   90.00
#
_symmetry.space_group_name_H-M   'P 1'
#
loop_
_entity.id
_entity.type
_entity.pdbx_description
1 polymer ?
#
loop_
_entity_poly.entity_id
_entity_poly.type
_entity_poly.pdbx_seq_one_letter_code
_entity_poly.pdbx_strand_id
1 'polypeptide(L)'
;MAVLAFSAAAIASAQEQGAIRDPKRIVEQVIRKLDNERIQAQIHADAATLERIYADDFIGVGPSGTVRTKPQVISDFTSGDLRFQSITTDEL
;
A
#
# COMPACT_ATOMS: atom_id res chain seq x y z
N MET A 1 -16.69 6.48 -63.40
CA MET A 1 -15.51 5.70 -62.97
C MET A 1 -14.59 6.67 -62.26
N ALA A 2 -14.16 6.57 -61.01
CA ALA A 2 -14.24 5.57 -59.94
C ALA A 2 -13.97 6.35 -58.61
N VAL A 3 -14.84 6.25 -57.60
CA VAL A 3 -14.74 5.42 -56.36
C VAL A 3 -14.27 6.23 -55.13
N LEU A 4 -15.14 6.23 -54.12
CA LEU A 4 -14.94 6.64 -52.73
C LEU A 4 -13.91 5.76 -52.00
N ALA A 5 -13.25 6.30 -50.96
CA ALA A 5 -13.43 5.88 -49.56
C ALA A 5 -12.16 6.00 -48.67
N PHE A 6 -12.34 6.79 -47.61
CA PHE A 6 -11.86 6.68 -46.23
C PHE A 6 -10.80 5.63 -45.80
N SER A 7 -9.81 6.14 -45.08
CA SER A 7 -9.18 5.62 -43.84
C SER A 7 -8.18 4.47 -43.85
N ALA A 8 -6.97 4.80 -43.38
CA ALA A 8 -6.15 3.91 -42.55
C ALA A 8 -5.22 4.71 -41.63
N ALA A 9 -5.77 5.58 -40.78
CA ALA A 9 -5.06 6.12 -39.62
C ALA A 9 -5.87 5.74 -38.38
N ALA A 10 -5.42 4.69 -37.67
CA ALA A 10 -5.73 4.32 -36.27
C ALA A 10 -5.90 2.80 -36.11
N ILE A 11 -4.79 2.06 -36.15
CA ILE A 11 -4.75 0.73 -35.49
C ILE A 11 -3.56 0.61 -34.52
N ALA A 12 -2.54 1.48 -34.61
CA ALA A 12 -1.40 1.39 -33.70
C ALA A 12 -1.70 1.84 -32.26
N SER A 13 -2.74 2.65 -32.03
CA SER A 13 -3.07 3.17 -30.69
C SER A 13 -3.90 2.21 -29.85
N ALA A 14 -4.64 1.29 -30.48
CA ALA A 14 -5.58 0.42 -29.76
C ALA A 14 -4.90 -0.73 -29.00
N GLN A 15 -3.64 -1.04 -29.32
CA GLN A 15 -2.90 -2.11 -28.67
C GLN A 15 -2.20 -1.66 -27.36
N GLU A 16 -1.98 -0.36 -27.15
CA GLU A 16 -1.44 0.15 -25.88
C GLU A 16 -2.49 0.26 -24.77
N GLN A 17 -3.78 0.44 -25.11
CA GLN A 17 -4.87 0.43 -24.13
C GLN A 17 -5.32 -0.98 -23.70
N GLY A 18 -4.86 -2.04 -24.36
CA GLY A 18 -5.34 -3.42 -24.20
C GLY A 18 -4.70 -4.23 -23.07
N ALA A 19 -3.71 -3.68 -22.36
CA ALA A 19 -3.31 -4.25 -21.08
C ALA A 19 -4.35 -3.83 -20.04
N ILE A 20 -5.47 -4.58 -19.97
CA ILE A 20 -6.32 -4.62 -18.78
C ILE A 20 -5.35 -4.75 -17.61
N ARG A 21 -5.20 -3.67 -16.83
CA ARG A 21 -4.31 -3.66 -15.66
C ARG A 21 -4.74 -4.85 -14.83
N ASP A 22 -3.85 -5.85 -14.71
CA ASP A 22 -4.12 -7.07 -13.96
C ASP A 22 -4.66 -6.65 -12.58
N PRO A 23 -5.94 -6.95 -12.25
CA PRO A 23 -6.54 -6.53 -11.00
C PRO A 23 -5.71 -6.95 -9.80
N LYS A 24 -5.02 -8.10 -9.89
CA LYS A 24 -4.11 -8.59 -8.84
C LYS A 24 -2.92 -7.65 -8.66
N ARG A 25 -2.29 -7.20 -9.75
CA ARG A 25 -1.17 -6.24 -9.68
C ARG A 25 -1.60 -4.90 -9.10
N ILE A 26 -2.81 -4.43 -9.43
CA ILE A 26 -3.34 -3.19 -8.83
C ILE A 26 -3.52 -3.36 -7.32
N VAL A 27 -4.17 -4.43 -6.89
CA VAL A 27 -4.39 -4.71 -5.46
C VAL A 27 -3.06 -4.80 -4.72
N GLU A 28 -2.09 -5.51 -5.28
CA GLU A 28 -0.74 -5.62 -4.71
C GLU A 28 -0.08 -4.25 -4.54
N GLN A 29 -0.13 -3.38 -5.57
CA GLN A 29 0.42 -2.03 -5.49
C GLN A 29 -0.25 -1.18 -4.41
N VAL A 30 -1.58 -1.32 -4.24
CA VAL A 30 -2.32 -0.62 -3.19
C VAL A 30 -1.88 -1.10 -1.81
N ILE A 31 -1.73 -2.41 -1.61
CA ILE A 31 -1.27 -2.99 -0.34
C ILE A 31 0.16 -2.53 -0.04
N ARG A 32 1.08 -2.59 -1.02
CA ARG A 32 2.46 -2.11 -0.85
C ARG A 32 2.50 -0.62 -0.49
N LYS A 33 1.62 0.19 -1.08
CA LYS A 33 1.52 1.62 -0.72
C LYS A 33 1.03 1.81 0.71
N LEU A 34 -0.02 1.08 1.11
CA LEU A 34 -0.58 1.14 2.46
C LEU A 34 0.44 0.70 3.52
N ASP A 35 1.21 -0.35 3.23
CA ASP A 35 2.22 -0.86 4.16
C ASP A 35 3.39 0.11 4.32
N ASN A 36 3.84 0.74 3.24
CA ASN A 36 4.84 1.82 3.31
C ASN A 36 4.32 3.00 4.15
N GLU A 37 3.06 3.39 3.98
CA GLU A 37 2.45 4.45 4.79
C GLU A 37 2.42 4.07 6.28
N ARG A 38 2.05 2.83 6.59
CA ARG A 38 2.08 2.28 7.96
C ARG A 38 3.49 2.36 8.57
N ILE A 39 4.50 1.93 7.81
CA ILE A 39 5.91 1.99 8.25
C ILE A 39 6.35 3.42 8.55
N GLN A 40 6.03 4.36 7.65
CA GLN A 40 6.38 5.77 7.89
C GLN A 40 5.66 6.33 9.12
N ALA A 41 4.39 5.97 9.35
CA ALA A 41 3.67 6.39 10.54
C ALA A 41 4.28 5.84 11.83
N GLN A 42 4.78 4.59 11.82
CA GLN A 42 5.50 4.00 12.95
C GLN A 42 6.82 4.73 13.25
N ILE A 43 7.61 5.06 12.24
CA ILE A 43 8.90 5.76 12.39
C ILE A 43 8.69 7.19 12.93
N HIS A 44 7.63 7.86 12.49
CA HIS A 44 7.36 9.27 12.82
C HIS A 44 6.41 9.46 14.01
N ALA A 45 6.01 8.38 14.70
CA ALA A 45 5.03 8.43 15.79
C ALA A 45 3.70 9.09 15.38
N ASP A 46 3.23 8.86 14.15
CA ASP A 46 1.96 9.39 13.63
C ASP A 46 0.78 8.50 14.05
N ALA A 47 0.27 8.76 15.27
CA ALA A 47 -0.86 8.04 15.83
C ALA A 47 -2.12 8.09 14.95
N ALA A 48 -2.38 9.22 14.29
CA ALA A 48 -3.60 9.40 13.51
C ALA A 48 -3.62 8.49 12.27
N THR A 49 -2.47 8.38 11.59
CA THR A 49 -2.34 7.46 10.46
C THR A 49 -2.41 5.99 10.91
N LEU A 50 -1.78 5.64 12.04
CA LEU A 50 -1.87 4.28 12.58
C LEU A 50 -3.30 3.91 12.98
N GLU A 51 -4.06 4.82 13.58
CA GLU A 51 -5.46 4.59 13.93
C GLU A 51 -6.34 4.35 12.70
N ARG A 52 -6.06 5.03 11.59
CA ARG A 52 -6.80 4.85 10.33
C ARG A 52 -6.46 3.53 9.62
N ILE A 53 -5.19 3.11 9.68
CA ILE A 53 -4.71 1.93 8.94
C ILE A 53 -5.07 0.64 9.67
N TYR A 54 -4.91 0.59 10.99
CA TYR A 54 -5.23 -0.60 11.75
C TYR A 54 -6.75 -0.77 11.90
N ALA A 55 -7.22 -1.99 11.65
CA ALA A 55 -8.60 -2.37 11.96
C ALA A 55 -8.87 -2.27 13.47
N ASP A 56 -10.14 -2.15 13.85
CA ASP A 56 -10.54 -2.00 15.25
C ASP A 56 -10.17 -3.23 16.11
N ASP A 57 -10.16 -4.41 15.50
CA ASP A 57 -9.79 -5.70 16.11
C ASP A 57 -8.33 -6.09 15.85
N PHE A 58 -7.49 -5.15 15.41
CA PHE A 58 -6.08 -5.41 15.12
C PHE A 58 -5.34 -5.93 16.36
N ILE A 59 -4.58 -7.01 16.14
CA ILE A 59 -3.69 -7.64 17.11
C ILE A 59 -2.26 -7.63 16.56
N GLY A 60 -1.34 -7.05 17.33
CA GLY A 60 0.09 -7.11 17.05
C GLY A 60 0.80 -8.11 17.95
N VAL A 61 1.75 -8.85 17.39
CA VAL A 61 2.63 -9.76 18.15
C VAL A 61 4.06 -9.25 18.00
N GLY A 62 4.67 -8.85 19.12
CA GLY A 62 6.04 -8.37 19.12
C GLY A 62 7.08 -9.51 19.03
N PRO A 63 8.38 -9.20 18.87
CA PRO A 63 9.45 -10.21 18.78
C PRO A 63 9.56 -11.15 19.98
N SER A 64 9.08 -10.72 21.16
CA SER A 64 9.01 -11.53 22.38
C SER A 64 7.83 -12.54 22.39
N GLY A 65 6.98 -12.53 21.38
CA GLY A 65 5.71 -13.26 21.37
C GLY A 65 4.58 -12.57 22.16
N THR A 66 4.82 -11.39 22.73
CA THR A 66 3.80 -10.64 23.48
C THR A 66 2.71 -10.14 22.54
N VAL A 67 1.46 -10.53 22.84
CA VAL A 67 0.24 -10.13 22.12
C VAL A 67 -0.23 -8.77 22.64
N ARG A 68 -0.59 -7.87 21.71
CA ARG A 68 -1.05 -6.50 22.00
C ARG A 68 -2.27 -6.14 21.15
N THR A 69 -3.17 -5.38 21.74
CA THR A 69 -4.31 -4.74 21.08
C THR A 69 -3.87 -3.50 20.28
N LYS A 70 -4.72 -3.01 19.37
CA LYS A 70 -4.50 -1.78 18.60
C LYS A 70 -3.99 -0.59 19.46
N PRO A 71 -4.64 -0.19 20.56
CA PRO A 71 -4.16 0.96 21.34
C PRO A 71 -2.77 0.73 21.96
N GLN A 72 -2.48 -0.52 22.37
CA GLN A 72 -1.18 -0.88 22.93
C GLN A 72 -0.07 -0.81 21.87
N VAL A 73 -0.34 -1.33 20.66
CA VAL A 73 0.62 -1.24 19.55
C VAL A 73 0.87 0.22 19.15
N ILE A 74 -0.16 1.06 19.09
CA ILE A 74 0.02 2.48 18.78
C ILE A 74 0.84 3.16 19.88
N SER A 75 0.59 2.84 21.15
CA SER A 75 1.38 3.35 22.26
C SER A 75 2.87 2.98 22.15
N ASP A 76 3.21 1.76 21.71
CA ASP A 76 4.61 1.33 21.56
C ASP A 76 5.41 2.24 20.61
N PHE A 77 4.76 2.83 19.60
CA PHE A 77 5.40 3.73 18.63
C PHE A 77 5.33 5.22 19.03
N THR A 78 4.42 5.59 19.92
CA THR A 78 4.05 7.00 20.17
C THR A 78 4.36 7.50 21.56
N SER A 79 4.60 6.62 22.54
CA SER A 79 4.95 7.01 23.92
C SER A 79 6.29 7.74 24.01
N GLY A 80 7.18 7.53 23.03
CA GLY A 80 8.55 8.05 23.01
C GLY A 80 9.57 7.15 23.71
N ASP A 81 9.13 6.07 24.37
CA ASP A 81 10.01 5.09 25.02
C ASP A 81 10.84 4.30 24.00
N LEU A 82 10.32 4.18 22.78
CA LEU A 82 10.94 3.50 21.66
C LEU A 82 10.83 4.38 20.41
N ARG A 83 11.94 4.52 19.67
CA ARG A 83 11.97 5.20 18.37
C ARG A 83 12.73 4.36 17.36
N PHE A 84 12.06 4.02 16.26
CA PHE A 84 12.68 3.33 15.14
C PHE A 84 13.36 4.36 14.23
N GLN A 85 14.62 4.14 13.90
CA GLN A 85 15.34 4.96 12.92
C GLN A 85 15.02 4.51 11.49
N SER A 86 14.82 3.21 11.31
CA SER A 86 14.43 2.58 10.06
C SER A 86 13.64 1.31 10.34
N ILE A 87 12.77 0.95 9.39
CA ILE A 87 12.08 -0.33 9.34
C ILE A 87 12.20 -0.78 7.88
N THR A 88 12.74 -1.98 7.68
CA THR A 88 12.84 -2.62 6.36
C THR A 88 12.00 -3.87 6.36
N THR A 89 11.42 -4.20 5.21
CA THR A 89 10.66 -5.42 5.01
C THR A 89 11.20 -6.08 3.76
N ASP A 90 11.49 -7.38 3.82
CA ASP A 90 11.91 -8.12 2.64
C ASP A 90 10.76 -8.10 1.63
N GLU A 91 11.09 -7.95 0.34
CA GLU A 91 10.08 -7.99 -0.70
C GLU A 91 9.44 -9.39 -0.73
N LEU A 92 8.12 -9.45 -0.48
CA LEU A 92 7.29 -10.62 -0.77
C LEU A 92 7.16 -10.84 -2.28
#